data_AF-A0AB35BI69-F1
#
_entry.id   AF-A0AB35BI69-F1
#
_cell.length_a   1.000
_cell.length_b   1.000
_cell.length_c   1.000
_cell.angle_alpha   90.00
_cell.angle_beta   90.00
_cell.angle_gamma   90.00
#
_symmetry.space_group_name_H-M   'P 1'
#
loop_
_entity.id
_entity.type
_entity.pdbx_description
1 polymer ?
#
loop_
_entity_poly.entity_id
_entity_poly.type
_entity_poly.pdbx_seq_one_letter_code
_entity_poly.pdbx_strand_id
1 'polypeptide(L)'
;MPYYQFTCRSCGSFDSNYAMADVPLESPCPHCANPSARSFGGAGLIRTRSAATRLIDQTKRTASEPAVVSAPPSNTGSRAFTRNPLHRQLPRP
;
A
#
# COMPACT_ATOMS: atom_id res chain seq x y z
N MET A 1 20.63 -3.19 -13.51
CA MET A 1 20.51 -1.76 -13.91
C MET A 1 19.08 -1.31 -13.61
N PRO A 2 18.87 -0.13 -13.02
CA PRO A 2 17.53 0.36 -12.70
C PRO A 2 16.79 0.89 -13.93
N TYR A 3 15.46 0.80 -13.88
CA TYR A 3 14.56 1.40 -14.85
C TYR A 3 14.10 2.78 -14.37
N TYR A 4 13.99 3.71 -15.31
CA TYR A 4 13.44 5.04 -15.09
C TYR A 4 12.34 5.32 -16.09
N GLN A 5 11.24 5.89 -15.61
CA GLN A 5 10.08 6.21 -16.44
C GLN A 5 10.20 7.65 -16.98
N PHE A 6 9.96 7.81 -18.27
CA PHE A 6 9.91 9.09 -18.97
C PHE A 6 8.54 9.27 -19.60
N THR A 7 8.10 10.52 -19.74
CA THR A 7 6.79 10.84 -20.33
C THR A 7 6.96 11.73 -21.55
N CYS A 8 6.58 11.21 -22.71
CA CYS A 8 6.45 11.97 -23.94
C CYS A 8 5.07 12.63 -24.00
N ARG A 9 5.00 13.90 -24.42
CA ARG A 9 3.73 14.63 -24.57
C ARG A 9 2.84 14.10 -25.70
N SER A 10 3.40 13.45 -26.71
CA SER A 10 2.66 12.94 -27.88
C SER A 10 2.44 11.44 -27.86
N CYS A 11 3.41 10.64 -27.38
CA CYS A 11 3.36 9.18 -27.46
C CYS A 11 3.06 8.48 -26.12
N GLY A 12 3.10 9.19 -24.99
CA GLY A 12 2.87 8.61 -23.66
C GLY A 12 4.16 8.25 -22.90
N SER A 13 4.02 7.45 -21.84
CA SER A 13 5.14 7.06 -20.97
C SER A 13 5.90 5.83 -21.46
N PHE A 14 7.20 5.80 -21.23
CA PHE A 14 8.08 4.67 -21.55
C PHE A 14 9.18 4.52 -20.49
N ASP A 15 9.74 3.31 -20.38
CA ASP A 15 10.80 2.99 -19.43
C ASP A 15 12.14 2.84 -20.14
N SER A 16 13.18 3.42 -19.55
CA SER A 16 14.56 3.35 -20.04
C SER A 16 15.54 2.98 -18.93
N ASN A 17 16.51 2.14 -19.26
CA ASN A 17 17.58 1.75 -18.35
C ASN A 17 18.69 2.80 -18.35
N TYR A 18 19.07 3.29 -17.18
CA TYR A 18 20.23 4.17 -17.01
C TYR A 18 21.03 3.74 -15.79
N ALA A 19 22.32 4.07 -15.75
CA ALA A 19 23.10 3.94 -14.53
C ALA A 19 22.60 4.97 -13.50
N MET A 20 22.61 4.64 -12.20
CA MET A 20 22.13 5.55 -11.15
C MET A 20 22.89 6.90 -11.13
N ALA A 21 24.16 6.89 -11.52
CA ALA A 21 25.02 8.08 -11.55
C ALA A 21 24.74 9.00 -12.76
N ASP A 22 24.23 8.46 -13.86
CA ASP A 22 24.20 9.13 -15.17
C ASP A 22 22.78 9.22 -15.75
N VAL A 23 21.77 9.38 -14.89
CA VAL A 23 20.40 9.55 -15.37
C VAL A 23 20.18 10.97 -15.92
N PRO A 24 19.82 11.14 -17.20
CA PRO A 24 19.47 12.44 -17.74
C PRO A 24 18.09 12.90 -17.27
N LEU A 25 17.86 14.22 -17.30
CA LEU A 25 16.54 14.82 -17.03
C LEU A 25 15.53 14.54 -18.15
N GLU A 26 16.02 14.30 -19.36
CA GLU A 26 15.22 14.04 -20.55
C GLU A 26 15.81 12.89 -21.36
N SER A 27 14.97 12.10 -22.01
CA SER A 27 15.41 11.07 -22.96
C SER A 27 14.57 11.13 -24.26
N PRO A 28 15.16 10.76 -25.41
CA PRO A 28 14.43 10.75 -26.67
C PRO A 28 13.36 9.66 -26.67
N CYS A 29 12.14 10.01 -27.09
CA CYS A 29 11.06 9.04 -27.21
C CYS A 29 11.38 8.00 -28.30
N PRO A 30 11.20 6.68 -28.05
CA PRO A 30 11.47 5.64 -29.04
C PRO A 30 10.52 5.69 -30.25
N HIS A 31 9.39 6.40 -30.16
CA HIS A 31 8.39 6.48 -31.23
C HIS A 31 8.51 7.74 -32.10
N CYS A 32 8.82 8.89 -31.50
CA CYS A 32 8.79 10.18 -32.20
C CYS A 32 10.08 10.99 -32.06
N ALA A 33 11.10 10.46 -31.39
CA ALA A 33 12.39 11.11 -31.11
C ALA A 33 12.32 12.45 -30.34
N ASN A 34 11.13 12.89 -29.92
CA ASN A 34 10.98 14.12 -29.15
C ASN A 34 11.57 13.98 -27.74
N PRO A 35 12.12 15.08 -27.18
CA PRO A 35 12.59 15.09 -25.80
C PRO A 35 11.44 14.79 -24.85
N SER A 36 11.63 13.80 -23.99
CA SER A 36 10.63 13.34 -23.02
C SER A 36 11.19 13.50 -21.62
N ALA A 37 10.47 14.24 -20.77
CA ALA A 37 10.92 14.54 -19.42
C ALA A 37 10.87 13.29 -18.53
N ARG A 38 11.87 13.14 -17.68
CA ARG A 38 11.90 12.09 -16.66
C ARG A 38 10.73 12.28 -15.71
N SER A 39 9.88 11.27 -15.64
CA SER A 39 8.81 11.21 -14.66
C SER A 39 9.36 10.64 -13.37
N PHE A 40 9.46 11.48 -12.34
CA PHE A 40 9.70 11.03 -10.99
C PHE A 40 8.36 10.56 -10.44
N GLY A 41 8.12 9.25 -10.49
CA GLY A 41 6.82 8.66 -10.23
C GLY A 41 6.21 9.08 -8.89
N GLY A 42 5.22 9.98 -8.94
CA GLY A 42 4.22 10.15 -7.89
C GLY A 42 3.02 9.20 -8.07
N ALA A 43 2.78 8.65 -9.26
CA ALA A 43 1.58 7.87 -9.54
C ALA A 43 1.63 6.43 -9.01
N GLY A 44 2.81 5.81 -8.92
CA GLY A 44 2.95 4.42 -8.46
C GLY A 44 2.92 4.22 -6.94
N LEU A 45 3.15 5.28 -6.17
CA LEU A 45 3.22 5.23 -4.70
C LEU A 45 1.93 5.70 -4.02
N ILE A 46 1.03 6.36 -4.76
CA ILE A 46 -0.23 6.89 -4.24
C ILE A 46 -1.33 5.82 -4.36
N ARG A 47 -1.20 4.72 -3.61
CA ARG A 47 -2.42 4.01 -3.14
C ARG A 47 -2.89 4.67 -1.85
N THR A 48 -3.31 5.93 -1.94
CA THR A 48 -3.82 6.75 -0.81
C THR A 48 -5.05 6.16 -0.11
N ARG A 49 -5.60 5.05 -0.59
CA ARG A 49 -6.75 4.36 0.01
C ARG A 49 -6.51 2.87 0.26
N SER A 50 -5.25 2.42 0.31
CA SER A 50 -4.97 1.05 0.71
C SER A 50 -5.40 0.79 2.15
N ALA A 51 -5.74 -0.47 2.48
CA ALA A 51 -6.05 -0.85 3.86
C ALA A 51 -4.88 -0.54 4.82
N ALA A 52 -3.64 -0.70 4.35
CA ALA A 52 -2.44 -0.37 5.11
C ALA A 52 -2.34 1.14 5.42
N THR A 53 -2.64 2.00 4.45
CA THR A 53 -2.63 3.46 4.65
C THR A 53 -3.70 3.87 5.66
N ARG A 54 -4.92 3.32 5.56
CA ARG A 54 -5.99 3.59 6.53
C ARG A 54 -5.62 3.15 7.95
N LEU A 55 -4.96 2.00 8.09
CA LEU A 55 -4.48 1.51 9.38
C LEU A 55 -3.49 2.49 10.01
N ILE A 56 -2.52 2.98 9.23
CA ILE A 56 -1.52 3.96 9.70
C ILE A 56 -2.21 5.24 10.17
N ASP A 57 -3.17 5.76 9.40
CA ASP A 57 -3.90 6.98 9.76
C ASP A 57 -4.75 6.80 11.01
N GLN A 58 -5.39 5.64 11.19
CA GLN A 58 -6.13 5.31 12.40
C GLN A 58 -5.21 5.28 13.63
N THR A 59 -4.04 4.63 13.53
CA THR A 59 -3.06 4.58 14.64
C THR A 59 -2.47 5.95 14.96
N LYS A 60 -2.24 6.80 13.96
CA LYS A 60 -1.82 8.19 14.21
C LYS A 60 -2.90 8.97 14.95
N ARG A 61 -4.17 8.81 14.57
CA ARG A 61 -5.30 9.52 15.19
C ARG A 61 -5.44 9.20 16.68
N THR A 62 -5.18 7.95 17.11
CA THR A 62 -5.33 7.60 18.53
C THR A 62 -4.40 8.36 19.47
N ALA A 63 -3.31 8.96 18.97
CA ALA A 63 -2.41 9.77 19.78
C ALA A 63 -3.01 11.14 20.16
N SER A 64 -3.82 11.73 19.27
CA SER A 64 -4.40 13.06 19.48
C SER A 64 -5.89 13.02 19.82
N GLU A 65 -6.61 12.03 19.28
CA GLU A 65 -8.05 11.86 19.39
C GLU A 65 -8.38 10.38 19.65
N PRO A 66 -8.12 9.86 20.86
CA PRO A 66 -8.46 8.49 21.20
C PRO A 66 -9.99 8.31 21.20
N ALA A 67 -10.47 7.24 20.57
CA ALA A 67 -11.89 6.91 20.59
C ALA A 67 -12.30 6.46 22.01
N VAL A 68 -13.19 7.23 22.64
CA VAL A 68 -13.79 6.88 23.92
C VAL A 68 -15.03 6.02 23.65
N VAL A 69 -14.98 4.75 24.05
CA VAL A 69 -16.12 3.81 23.94
C VAL A 69 -16.73 3.58 25.32
N SER A 70 -18.06 3.62 25.42
CA SER A 70 -18.80 3.39 26.67
C SER A 70 -18.90 1.90 27.04
N ALA A 71 -18.67 1.01 26.07
CA ALA A 71 -18.63 -0.43 26.25
C ALA A 71 -17.69 -1.05 25.20
N PRO A 72 -17.08 -2.21 25.49
CA PRO A 72 -16.35 -2.97 24.48
C PRO A 72 -17.27 -3.33 23.30
N PRO A 73 -16.72 -3.47 22.07
CA PRO A 73 -17.53 -3.83 20.90
C PRO A 73 -18.27 -5.15 21.16
N SER A 74 -19.51 -5.23 20.70
CA SER A 74 -20.28 -6.46 20.81
C SER A 74 -19.53 -7.59 20.12
N ASN A 75 -19.31 -8.69 20.84
CA ASN A 75 -18.61 -9.84 20.28
C ASN A 75 -19.54 -10.50 19.25
N THR A 76 -19.37 -10.16 17.98
CA THR A 76 -20.17 -10.71 16.86
C THR A 76 -19.71 -12.11 16.45
N GLY A 77 -18.61 -12.60 17.03
CA GLY A 77 -18.19 -13.98 16.89
C GLY A 77 -19.01 -14.90 17.79
N SER A 78 -19.68 -15.89 17.19
CA SER A 78 -20.05 -17.11 17.92
C SER A 78 -18.79 -17.66 18.57
N ARG A 79 -18.72 -17.72 19.91
CA ARG A 79 -17.68 -18.48 20.60
C ARG A 79 -17.72 -19.89 20.04
N ALA A 80 -16.66 -20.31 19.36
CA ALA A 80 -16.56 -21.65 18.83
C ALA A 80 -16.62 -22.64 20.00
N PHE A 81 -17.80 -23.21 20.23
CA PHE A 81 -17.97 -24.30 21.18
C PHE A 81 -17.27 -25.51 20.58
N THR A 82 -16.16 -25.93 21.17
CA THR A 82 -15.48 -27.14 20.72
C THR A 82 -16.35 -28.33 21.13
N ARG A 83 -16.72 -29.18 20.16
CA ARG A 83 -17.50 -30.41 20.40
C ARG A 83 -16.56 -31.59 20.72
N ASN A 84 -15.41 -31.31 21.33
CA ASN A 84 -14.41 -32.33 21.60
C ASN A 84 -14.96 -33.32 22.65
N PRO A 85 -15.12 -34.62 22.31
CA PRO A 85 -15.66 -35.60 23.24
C PRO A 85 -14.80 -35.78 24.49
N LEU A 86 -13.51 -35.45 24.45
CA LEU A 86 -12.59 -35.51 25.59
C LEU A 86 -12.97 -34.53 26.71
N HIS A 87 -13.75 -33.50 26.43
CA HIS A 87 -14.26 -32.59 27.47
C HIS A 87 -15.13 -33.30 28.52
N ARG A 88 -15.72 -34.46 28.17
CA ARG A 88 -16.50 -35.28 29.11
C ARG A 88 -15.65 -35.98 30.17
N GLN A 89 -14.35 -36.10 29.92
CA GLN A 89 -13.40 -36.75 30.83
C GLN A 89 -12.74 -35.77 31.81
N LEU A 90 -12.98 -34.47 31.67
CA LEU A 90 -12.46 -33.48 32.61
C LEU A 90 -13.18 -33.63 33.95
N PRO A 91 -12.46 -33.51 35.09
CA PRO A 91 -13.07 -33.51 36.41
C PRO A 91 -14.07 -32.36 36.51
N ARG A 92 -15.27 -32.67 37.00
CA ARG A 92 -16.33 -31.67 37.16
C ARG A 92 -16.04 -30.86 38.44
N PRO A 93 -16.20 -29.53 38.39
CA PRO A 93 -16.18 -28.69 39.58
C PRO A 93 -17.37 -28.99 40.50
#